data_AF-A0A1A8LDY9-F1
#
_entry.id   AF-A0A1A8LDY9-F1
#
_cell.length_a   1.000
_cell.length_b   1.000
_cell.length_c   1.000
_cell.angle_alpha   90.00
_cell.angle_beta   90.00
_cell.angle_gamma   90.00
#
_symmetry.space_group_name_H-M   'P 1'
#
loop_
_entity.id
_entity.type
_entity.pdbx_description
1 polymer ?
#
loop_
_entity_poly.entity_id
_entity_poly.type
_entity_poly.pdbx_seq_one_letter_code
_entity_poly.pdbx_strand_id
1 'polypeptide(L)' 'ENMVKAINEIIPLAQGTMTGLAIRYLMNEAFSPEQGDRPKVPNVAVIVTDGRPQDRVAEVAAEAREK' A
#
# COMPACT_ATOMS: atom_id res chain seq x y z
N GLU A 1 1.33 -12.58 -17.65
CA GLU A 1 2.81 -12.72 -17.74
C GLU A 1 3.54 -11.46 -17.28
N ASN A 2 3.18 -10.26 -17.77
CA ASN A 2 3.86 -9.00 -17.39
C ASN A 2 3.83 -8.68 -15.88
N MET A 3 2.73 -8.96 -15.17
CA MET A 3 2.62 -8.65 -13.73
C MET A 3 3.57 -9.47 -12.87
N VAL A 4 3.61 -10.79 -13.06
CA VAL A 4 4.52 -11.67 -12.30
C VAL A 4 5.98 -11.33 -12.60
N LYS A 5 6.30 -11.02 -13.85
CA LYS A 5 7.63 -10.54 -14.23
C LYS A 5 8.00 -9.26 -13.48
N ALA A 6 7.13 -8.26 -13.47
CA ALA A 6 7.38 -7.00 -12.76
C ALA A 6 7.57 -7.19 -11.25
N ILE A 7 6.79 -8.09 -10.63
CA ILE A 7 6.95 -8.43 -9.20
C ILE A 7 8.34 -9.05 -8.93
N ASN A 8 8.78 -9.98 -9.79
CA ASN A 8 10.08 -10.64 -9.64
C ASN A 8 11.28 -9.70 -9.87
N GLU A 9 11.06 -8.54 -10.50
CA GLU A 9 12.08 -7.53 -10.76
C GLU A 9 12.14 -6.44 -9.67
N ILE A 10 11.28 -6.48 -8.65
CA ILE A 10 11.32 -5.55 -7.52
C ILE A 10 12.64 -5.71 -6.76
N ILE A 11 13.39 -4.62 -6.63
CA ILE A 11 14.62 -4.57 -5.84
C ILE A 11 14.26 -4.12 -4.42
N PRO A 12 14.50 -4.95 -3.38
CA PRO A 12 14.25 -4.56 -2.00
C PRO A 12 15.10 -3.35 -1.59
N LEU A 13 14.47 -2.38 -0.93
CA LEU A 13 15.18 -1.25 -0.35
C LEU A 13 15.69 -1.63 1.05
N ALA A 14 16.94 -1.29 1.36
CA ALA A 14 17.53 -1.52 2.69
C ALA A 14 17.07 -0.47 3.73
N GLN A 15 15.78 -0.14 3.73
CA GLN A 15 15.17 0.85 4.63
C GLN A 15 14.30 0.15 5.70
N GLY A 16 13.82 0.94 6.67
CA GLY A 16 12.97 0.45 7.75
C GLY A 16 11.54 0.12 7.34
N THR A 17 10.80 -0.55 8.23
CA THR A 17 9.41 -0.98 8.02
C THR A 17 8.41 0.15 8.27
N MET A 18 8.23 1.02 7.26
CA MET A 18 7.35 2.21 7.30
C MET A 18 5.92 1.89 6.81
N THR A 19 5.17 1.10 7.59
CA THR A 19 3.86 0.59 7.18
C THR A 19 2.79 1.68 7.12
N GLY A 20 2.82 2.62 8.06
CA GLY A 20 1.87 3.74 8.08
C GLY A 20 2.02 4.62 6.84
N LEU A 21 3.26 4.90 6.44
CA LEU A 21 3.56 5.62 5.20
C LEU A 21 3.05 4.86 3.96
N ALA A 22 3.24 3.53 3.90
CA ALA A 22 2.72 2.73 2.79
C ALA A 22 1.20 2.81 2.68
N ILE A 23 0.47 2.76 3.81
CA ILE A 23 -1.00 2.92 3.81
C ILE A 23 -1.39 4.32 3.31
N ARG A 24 -0.70 5.39 3.74
CA ARG A 24 -0.96 6.74 3.23
C ARG A 24 -0.77 6.84 1.72
N TYR A 25 0.30 6.24 1.21
CA TYR A 25 0.56 6.18 -0.23
C TYR A 25 -0.58 5.47 -0.98
N LEU A 26 -1.05 4.34 -0.47
CA LEU A 26 -2.19 3.63 -1.07
C LEU A 26 -3.42 4.53 -1.17
N MET A 27 -3.78 5.20 -0.08
CA MET A 27 -4.99 6.04 -0.02
C MET A 27 -4.93 7.30 -0.88
N ASN A 28 -3.74 7.88 -1.04
CA ASN A 28 -3.58 9.21 -1.63
C ASN A 28 -3.12 9.16 -3.09
N GLU A 29 -2.39 8.11 -3.47
CA GLU A 29 -1.75 8.01 -4.77
C GLU A 29 -2.18 6.75 -5.52
N ALA A 30 -1.99 5.56 -4.92
CA ALA A 30 -2.21 4.30 -5.65
C ALA A 30 -3.69 4.06 -5.98
N PHE A 31 -4.60 4.36 -5.04
CA PHE A 31 -6.04 4.33 -5.26
C PHE A 31 -6.54 5.69 -5.77
N SER A 32 -5.98 6.13 -6.90
CA SER A 32 -6.42 7.31 -7.63
C SER A 32 -6.88 6.94 -9.04
N PRO A 33 -7.87 7.66 -9.62
CA PRO A 33 -8.29 7.43 -11.00
C PRO A 33 -7.12 7.51 -12.00
N GLU A 34 -6.14 8.39 -11.74
CA GLU A 34 -4.94 8.58 -12.56
C GLU A 34 -4.04 7.34 -12.58
N GLN A 35 -4.05 6.54 -11.50
CA GLN A 35 -3.35 5.25 -11.39
C GLN A 35 -4.22 4.06 -11.79
N GLY A 36 -5.43 4.30 -12.30
CA GLY A 36 -6.33 3.25 -12.80
C GLY A 36 -7.36 2.75 -11.79
N ASP A 37 -7.57 3.46 -10.68
CA ASP A 37 -8.63 3.14 -9.73
C ASP A 37 -10.03 3.29 -10.36
N ARG A 38 -11.00 2.50 -9.85
CA ARG A 38 -12.39 2.45 -10.30
C ARG A 38 -13.31 2.88 -9.15
N PRO A 39 -13.78 4.14 -9.11
CA PRO A 39 -14.48 4.73 -7.94
C PRO A 39 -15.74 4.01 -7.43
N LYS A 40 -16.32 3.09 -8.22
CA LYS A 40 -17.54 2.34 -7.87
C LYS A 40 -17.26 0.89 -7.50
N VAL A 41 -15.99 0.52 -7.35
CA VAL A 41 -15.55 -0.84 -7.03
C VAL A 41 -14.74 -0.79 -5.74
N PRO A 42 -14.97 -1.71 -4.78
CA PRO A 42 -14.18 -1.75 -3.56
C PRO A 42 -12.68 -1.96 -3.84
N ASN A 43 -11.85 -1.16 -3.18
CA ASN A 43 -10.41 -1.31 -3.19
C ASN A 43 -9.96 -2.32 -2.14
N VAL A 44 -8.94 -3.12 -2.48
CA VAL A 44 -8.37 -4.13 -1.58
C VAL A 44 -6.87 -3.93 -1.50
N ALA A 45 -6.37 -3.75 -0.28
CA ALA A 45 -4.95 -3.68 0.02
C ALA A 45 -4.52 -4.91 0.82
N VAL A 46 -3.45 -5.58 0.38
CA VAL A 46 -2.81 -6.68 1.11
C VAL A 46 -1.42 -6.23 1.52
N ILE A 47 -1.18 -6.16 2.83
CA ILE A 47 0.09 -5.71 3.41
C ILE A 47 0.79 -6.92 4.00
N VAL A 48 2.01 -7.17 3.55
CA VAL A 48 2.90 -8.22 4.07
C VAL A 48 4.04 -7.54 4.81
N THR A 49 4.21 -7.87 6.08
CA THR A 49 5.27 -7.34 6.95
C THR A 49 5.96 -8.48 7.68
N ASP A 50 7.23 -8.30 8.01
CA ASP A 50 8.05 -9.24 8.78
C ASP A 50 7.97 -8.99 10.30
N GLY A 51 7.38 -7.87 10.73
CA GLY A 51 7.29 -7.53 12.15
C GLY A 51 6.64 -6.19 12.47
N ARG A 52 7.11 -5.57 13.57
CA ARG A 52 6.54 -4.35 14.12
C ARG A 52 6.92 -3.15 13.24
N PRO A 53 5.96 -2.28 12.88
CA PRO A 53 6.24 -1.07 12.13
C PRO A 53 7.10 -0.09 12.95
N GLN A 54 7.90 0.72 12.25
CA GLN A 54 8.72 1.79 12.84
C GLN A 54 7.97 3.14 12.89
N ASP A 55 6.73 3.18 12.42
CA ASP A 55 5.85 4.34 12.39
C ASP A 55 4.45 4.06 12.97
N ARG A 56 3.61 5.11 13.05
CA ARG A 56 2.23 5.01 13.55
C ARG A 56 1.30 4.43 12.48
N VAL A 57 0.72 3.27 12.76
CA VAL A 57 -0.14 2.53 11.81
C VAL A 57 -1.62 2.58 12.16
N ALA A 58 -1.98 2.55 13.45
CA ALA A 58 -3.38 2.32 13.86
C ALA A 58 -4.35 3.39 13.33
N GLU A 59 -3.98 4.67 13.45
CA GLU A 59 -4.78 5.82 13.02
C GLU A 59 -4.99 5.79 11.50
N VAL A 60 -3.90 5.73 10.72
CA VAL A 60 -3.99 5.71 9.25
C VAL A 60 -4.69 4.46 8.72
N ALA A 61 -4.54 3.31 9.37
CA ALA A 61 -5.24 2.10 8.96
C ALA A 61 -6.74 2.18 9.25
N ALA A 62 -7.16 2.88 10.31
CA ALA A 62 -8.58 3.13 10.57
C ALA A 62 -9.16 4.07 9.52
N GLU A 63 -8.49 5.19 9.25
CA GLU A 63 -8.87 6.13 8.18
C GLU A 63 -8.99 5.42 6.82
N ALA A 64 -8.05 4.52 6.49
CA ALA A 64 -8.06 3.78 5.24
C ALA A 64 -9.24 2.82 5.05
N ARG A 65 -9.86 2.36 6.14
CA ARG A 65 -11.04 1.47 6.07
C ARG A 65 -12.35 2.24 6.01
N GLU A 66 -12.35 3.49 6.44
CA GLU A 66 -13.53 4.36 6.45
C GLU A 66 -13.68 5.17 5.16
N LYS A 67 -12.61 5.25 4.36
CA LYS A 67 -12.55 5.92 3.06
C LYS A 67 -13.20 5.07 1.96
#